data_AF-A0A7X8FAH9-F1
#
_entry.id   AF-A0A7X8FAH9-F1
#
_cell.length_a   1.000
_cell.length_b   1.000
_cell.length_c   1.000
_cell.angle_alpha   90.00
_cell.angle_beta   90.00
_cell.angle_gamma   90.00
#
_symmetry.space_group_name_H-M   'P 1'
#
loop_
_entity.id
_entity.type
_entity.pdbx_description
1 polymer ?
#
loop_
_entity_poly.entity_id
_entity_poly.type
_entity_poly.pdbx_seq_one_letter_code
_entity_poly.pdbx_strand_id
1 'polypeptide(L)'
;MMFHRKKFDWGIAILLLILMIFGVVAIFTASSTTIGQQRSTQSFWWKQLIFVGLAIVSIVLLLRLPMPIFDVLILPLYWVNILALIVVLFTPAVGGAHRWFRLFGLNYQPSESAKLFT
;
A
#
# COMPACT_ATOMS: atom_id res chain seq x y z
N MET A 1 5.92 4.74 -36.11
CA MET A 1 5.24 4.65 -34.80
C MET A 1 6.14 5.34 -33.77
N MET A 2 5.83 6.58 -33.42
CA MET A 2 6.71 7.43 -32.63
C MET A 2 6.62 6.99 -31.16
N PHE A 3 7.64 6.30 -30.66
CA PHE A 3 7.76 5.95 -29.24
C PHE A 3 7.88 7.25 -28.43
N HIS A 4 6.74 7.78 -28.01
CA HIS A 4 6.67 8.86 -27.03
C HIS A 4 7.26 8.30 -25.73
N ARG A 5 8.55 8.56 -25.48
CA ARG A 5 9.15 8.40 -24.15
C ARG A 5 8.35 9.32 -23.24
N LYS A 6 7.35 8.81 -22.52
CA LYS A 6 6.69 9.58 -21.47
C LYS A 6 7.79 10.02 -20.53
N LYS A 7 8.10 11.32 -20.54
CA LYS A 7 9.03 11.91 -19.58
C LYS A 7 8.43 11.66 -18.21
N PHE A 8 9.22 11.13 -17.29
CA PHE A 8 8.80 10.98 -15.91
C PHE A 8 8.39 12.36 -15.39
N ASP A 9 7.15 12.48 -14.94
CA ASP A 9 6.62 13.75 -14.44
C ASP A 9 7.14 13.98 -13.02
N TRP A 10 8.24 14.73 -12.96
CA TRP A 10 8.87 15.12 -11.70
C TRP A 10 7.95 15.96 -10.80
N GLY A 11 6.97 16.68 -11.37
CA GLY A 11 6.01 17.47 -10.60
C GLY A 11 5.11 16.58 -9.74
N ILE A 12 4.57 15.51 -10.34
CA ILE A 12 3.74 14.53 -9.62
C ILE A 12 4.57 13.80 -8.56
N ALA A 13 5.82 13.45 -8.87
CA ALA A 13 6.70 12.77 -7.92
C ALA A 13 7.01 13.63 -6.69
N ILE A 14 7.30 14.92 -6.88
CA ILE A 14 7.55 15.86 -5.78
C ILE A 14 6.29 16.05 -4.94
N LEU A 15 5.12 16.22 -5.58
CA LEU A 15 3.85 16.37 -4.88
C LEU A 15 3.54 15.13 -4.01
N LEU A 16 3.79 13.94 -4.55
CA LEU A 16 3.63 12.68 -3.84
C LEU A 16 4.57 12.58 -2.62
N LEU A 17 5.83 13.02 -2.75
CA LEU A 17 6.76 13.08 -1.62
C LEU A 17 6.29 14.04 -0.51
N ILE A 18 5.82 15.23 -0.88
CA ILE A 18 5.26 16.19 0.08
C ILE A 18 4.06 15.60 0.80
N LEU A 19 3.15 14.94 0.07
CA LEU A 19 1.97 14.30 0.65
C LEU A 19 2.35 13.18 1.62
N MET A 20 3.36 12.37 1.29
CA MET A 20 3.86 11.32 2.18
C MET A 20 4.45 11.91 3.47
N ILE A 21 5.26 12.97 3.38
CA ILE A 21 5.82 13.66 4.55
C ILE A 21 4.68 14.20 5.44
N PHE A 22 3.70 14.87 4.84
CA PHE A 22 2.54 15.38 5.58
C PHE A 22 1.78 14.26 6.29
N GLY A 23 1.59 13.11 5.65
CA GLY A 23 0.98 11.94 6.25
C GLY A 23 1.77 11.38 7.45
N VAL A 24 3.10 11.34 7.36
CA VAL A 24 3.96 10.92 8.49
C VAL A 24 3.84 11.90 9.65
N VAL A 25 3.85 13.21 9.38
CA VAL A 25 3.68 14.25 10.42
C VAL A 25 2.30 14.13 11.07
N ALA A 26 1.24 13.94 10.29
CA ALA A 26 -0.12 13.79 10.80
C ALA A 26 -0.23 12.58 11.74
N ILE A 27 0.34 11.44 11.37
CA ILE A 27 0.36 10.23 12.20
C ILE A 27 1.24 10.42 13.45
N PHE A 28 2.37 11.12 13.32
CA PHE A 28 3.20 11.50 14.46
C PHE A 28 2.43 12.32 15.48
N THR A 29 1.73 13.37 15.02
CA THR A 29 0.90 14.22 15.88
C THR A 29 -0.23 13.43 16.53
N ALA A 30 -0.99 12.66 15.76
CA ALA A 30 -2.10 11.85 16.28
C ALA A 30 -1.64 10.79 17.31
N SER A 31 -0.47 10.19 17.09
CA SER A 31 0.13 9.25 18.04
C SER A 31 0.56 9.99 19.32
N SER A 32 1.23 11.14 19.20
CA SER A 32 1.71 11.91 20.36
C SER A 32 0.58 12.41 21.29
N THR A 33 -0.63 12.66 20.77
CA THR A 33 -1.80 13.09 21.55
C THR A 33 -2.54 11.92 22.21
N THR A 34 -1.86 11.09 22.99
CA THR A 34 -2.50 10.01 23.76
C THR A 34 -3.04 10.55 25.09
N ILE A 35 -4.32 10.91 25.13
CA ILE A 35 -5.12 11.02 26.36
C ILE A 35 -5.48 9.59 26.79
N GLY A 36 -4.90 9.10 27.89
CA GLY A 36 -5.30 7.84 28.54
C GLY A 36 -4.23 6.74 28.53
N GLN A 37 -4.13 6.02 29.64
CA GLN A 37 -3.01 5.14 30.02
C GLN A 37 -2.87 3.84 29.19
N GLN A 38 -2.55 3.92 27.90
CA GLN A 38 -1.99 2.77 27.16
C GLN A 38 -0.74 3.19 26.39
N ARG A 39 0.44 2.87 26.95
CA ARG A 39 1.76 3.00 26.32
C ARG A 39 1.91 1.98 25.17
N SER A 40 1.19 2.17 24.07
CA SER A 40 1.43 1.49 22.78
C SER A 40 1.84 2.50 21.68
N THR A 41 1.96 3.77 22.05
CA THR A 41 2.15 4.94 21.19
C THR A 41 3.44 4.93 20.35
N GLN A 42 4.49 4.20 20.77
CA GLN A 42 5.73 4.12 20.00
C GLN A 42 5.62 3.27 18.72
N SER A 43 4.61 2.41 18.58
CA SER A 43 4.56 1.45 17.47
C SER A 43 4.07 2.04 16.15
N PHE A 44 3.14 2.99 16.17
CA PHE A 44 2.44 3.42 14.95
C PHE A 44 3.26 4.32 14.02
N TRP A 45 3.95 5.31 14.57
CA TRP A 45 4.81 6.19 13.76
C TRP A 45 6.02 5.43 13.17
N TRP A 46 6.61 4.52 13.95
CA TRP A 46 7.71 3.67 13.47
C TRP A 46 7.26 2.75 12.33
N LYS A 47 6.08 2.12 12.46
CA LYS A 47 5.46 1.35 11.38
C LYS A 47 5.22 2.23 10.14
N GLN A 48 4.71 3.43 10.30
CA GLN A 48 4.47 4.34 9.18
C GLN A 48 5.76 4.67 8.43
N LEU A 49 6.87 4.90 9.14
CA LEU A 49 8.17 5.18 8.53
C LEU A 49 8.70 3.98 7.73
N ILE A 50 8.55 2.76 8.26
CA ILE A 50 8.88 1.51 7.54
C ILE A 50 8.01 1.37 6.28
N PHE A 51 6.70 1.62 6.37
CA PHE A 51 5.79 1.52 5.22
C PHE A 51 6.09 2.56 4.15
N VAL A 52 6.45 3.81 4.53
CA VAL A 52 6.89 4.83 3.57
C VAL A 52 8.19 4.41 2.90
N GLY A 53 9.15 3.86 3.65
CA GLY A 53 10.38 3.30 3.07
C GLY A 53 10.09 2.17 2.07
N LEU A 54 9.24 1.21 2.44
CA LEU A 54 8.80 0.12 1.56
C LEU A 54 8.06 0.64 0.31
N ALA A 55 7.24 1.69 0.46
CA ALA A 55 6.54 2.32 -0.66
C ALA A 55 7.52 2.94 -1.66
N ILE A 56 8.52 3.69 -1.18
CA ILE A 56 9.55 4.31 -2.04
C ILE A 56 10.35 3.23 -2.78
N VAL A 57 10.80 2.19 -2.08
CA VAL A 57 11.52 1.06 -2.71
C VAL A 57 10.65 0.39 -3.76
N SER A 58 9.37 0.14 -3.45
CA SER A 58 8.43 -0.47 -4.39
C SER A 58 8.22 0.39 -5.63
N ILE A 59 8.07 1.72 -5.49
CA ILE A 59 7.96 2.65 -6.62
C ILE A 59 9.21 2.57 -7.52
N VAL A 60 10.41 2.59 -6.93
CA VAL A 60 11.66 2.52 -7.71
C VAL A 60 11.79 1.19 -8.45
N LEU A 61 11.40 0.08 -7.83
CA LEU A 61 11.39 -1.24 -8.47
C LEU A 61 10.38 -1.30 -9.61
N LEU A 62 9.15 -0.81 -9.39
CA LEU A 62 8.10 -0.76 -10.40
C LEU A 62 8.49 0.11 -11.60
N LEU A 63 9.15 1.25 -11.38
CA LEU A 63 9.65 2.12 -12.45
C LEU A 63 10.75 1.45 -13.30
N ARG A 64 11.47 0.47 -12.75
CA ARG A 64 12.49 -0.31 -13.47
C ARG A 64 11.93 -1.52 -14.20
N LEU A 65 10.71 -1.96 -13.88
CA LEU A 65 10.11 -3.13 -14.52
C LEU A 65 9.55 -2.76 -15.90
N PRO A 66 9.93 -3.49 -16.97
CA PRO A 66 9.40 -3.23 -18.30
C PRO A 66 7.93 -3.64 -18.38
N MET A 67 7.10 -2.78 -18.99
CA MET A 67 5.65 -2.96 -19.16
C MET A 67 5.21 -4.34 -19.70
N PRO A 68 5.91 -4.99 -20.65
CA PRO A 68 5.50 -6.30 -21.17
C PRO A 68 5.42 -7.41 -20.12
N ILE A 69 6.16 -7.28 -19.00
CA ILE A 69 6.07 -8.24 -17.90
C ILE A 69 4.72 -8.11 -17.19
N PHE A 70 4.20 -6.90 -17.04
CA PHE A 70 2.89 -6.68 -16.43
C PHE A 70 1.78 -7.26 -17.30
N ASP A 71 1.85 -7.09 -18.63
CA ASP A 71 0.81 -7.60 -19.54
C ASP A 71 0.61 -9.13 -19.44
N VAL A 72 1.70 -9.88 -19.27
CA VAL A 72 1.64 -11.35 -19.10
C VAL A 72 1.22 -11.74 -17.67
N LEU A 73 1.59 -10.92 -16.68
CA LEU A 73 1.37 -11.22 -15.27
C LEU A 73 -0.01 -10.78 -14.76
N ILE A 74 -0.68 -9.83 -15.43
CA ILE A 74 -2.00 -9.32 -15.02
C ILE A 74 -3.05 -10.43 -14.99
N LEU A 75 -3.12 -11.28 -16.02
CA LEU A 75 -4.13 -12.34 -16.10
C LEU A 75 -4.04 -13.38 -14.97
N PRO A 76 -2.86 -13.96 -14.64
CA PRO A 76 -2.75 -14.85 -13.49
C PRO A 76 -2.96 -14.11 -12.16
N LEU A 77 -2.48 -12.87 -12.00
CA LEU A 77 -2.69 -12.09 -10.77
C LEU A 77 -4.16 -11.75 -10.54
N TYR A 78 -4.93 -11.51 -11.60
CA TYR A 78 -6.37 -11.29 -11.53
C TYR A 78 -7.11 -12.49 -10.93
N TRP A 79 -6.85 -13.70 -11.42
CA TRP A 79 -7.48 -14.92 -10.90
C TRP A 79 -7.06 -15.23 -9.46
N VAL A 80 -5.76 -15.06 -9.15
CA VAL A 80 -5.26 -15.20 -7.78
C VAL A 80 -5.95 -14.20 -6.84
N ASN A 81 -6.18 -12.98 -7.31
CA ASN A 81 -6.84 -11.96 -6.51
C ASN A 81 -8.34 -12.22 -6.29
N ILE A 82 -9.04 -12.79 -7.28
CA ILE A 82 -10.42 -13.30 -7.09
C ILE A 82 -10.45 -14.36 -5.99
N LEU A 83 -9.52 -15.32 -6.02
CA LEU A 83 -9.43 -16.32 -4.97
C LEU A 83 -9.15 -15.67 -3.61
N ALA A 84 -8.25 -14.68 -3.55
CA ALA A 84 -7.97 -13.95 -2.32
C ALA A 84 -9.21 -13.22 -1.77
N LEU A 85 -10.05 -12.65 -2.63
CA LEU A 85 -11.33 -12.03 -2.24
C LEU A 85 -12.34 -13.06 -1.70
N ILE A 86 -12.35 -14.28 -2.21
CA ILE A 86 -13.20 -15.35 -1.67
C ILE A 86 -12.67 -15.78 -0.29
N VAL A 87 -11.35 -15.99 -0.19
CA VAL A 87 -10.73 -16.47 1.05
C VAL A 87 -10.84 -15.44 2.19
N VAL A 88 -10.82 -14.14 1.88
CA VAL A 88 -10.90 -13.10 2.92
C VAL A 88 -12.24 -13.12 3.65
N LEU A 89 -13.30 -13.64 3.04
CA LEU A 89 -14.62 -13.80 3.69
C LEU A 89 -14.60 -14.80 4.86
N PHE A 90 -13.63 -15.70 4.90
CA PHE A 90 -13.46 -16.69 5.96
C PHE A 90 -12.51 -16.22 7.08
N THR A 91 -11.88 -15.05 6.92
CA THR A 91 -11.03 -14.46 7.97
C THR A 91 -11.89 -13.84 9.06
N PRO A 92 -11.39 -13.63 10.29
CA PRO A 92 -12.17 -13.00 11.36
C PRO A 92 -12.56 -11.55 11.01
N ALA A 93 -13.80 -11.16 11.33
CA ALA A 93 -14.28 -9.81 11.09
C ALA A 93 -13.49 -8.78 11.90
N VAL A 94 -13.07 -7.70 11.24
CA VAL A 94 -12.44 -6.54 11.88
C VAL A 94 -13.36 -5.35 11.71
N GLY A 95 -14.02 -4.93 12.80
CA GLY A 95 -15.03 -3.86 12.77
C GLY A 95 -16.29 -4.24 12.01
N GLY A 96 -16.72 -5.51 12.10
CA GLY A 96 -17.93 -6.03 11.45
C GLY A 96 -17.78 -6.44 9.99
N ALA A 97 -16.58 -6.31 9.40
CA ALA A 97 -16.33 -6.68 7.99
C ALA A 97 -15.17 -7.70 7.84
N HIS A 98 -15.38 -8.70 6.99
CA HIS A 98 -14.40 -9.71 6.58
C HIS A 98 -13.58 -9.23 5.38
N ARG A 99 -12.55 -8.42 5.63
CA ARG A 99 -11.79 -7.75 4.55
C ARG A 99 -10.27 -7.75 4.72
N TRP A 100 -9.77 -8.26 5.84
CA TRP A 100 -8.36 -8.14 6.21
C TRP A 100 -7.73 -9.50 6.43
N PHE A 101 -6.67 -9.79 5.68
CA PHE A 101 -5.74 -10.85 6.04
C PHE A 101 -4.77 -10.32 7.09
N ARG A 102 -4.84 -10.87 8.30
CA ARG A 102 -3.88 -10.58 9.38
C ARG A 102 -2.76 -11.61 9.32
N LEU A 103 -1.61 -11.21 8.77
CA LEU A 103 -0.43 -12.07 8.67
C LEU A 103 0.73 -11.39 9.40
N PHE A 104 1.23 -12.00 10.48
CA PHE A 104 2.41 -11.54 11.23
C PHE A 104 2.44 -10.04 11.56
N GLY A 105 1.29 -9.46 11.93
CA GLY A 105 1.18 -8.03 12.28
C GLY A 105 1.04 -7.07 11.10
N LEU A 106 1.02 -7.58 9.87
CA LEU A 106 0.62 -6.87 8.66
C LEU A 106 -0.86 -7.15 8.37
N ASN A 107 -1.55 -6.10 7.92
CA ASN A 107 -2.93 -6.20 7.46
C ASN A 107 -2.91 -6.03 5.94
N TYR A 108 -3.19 -7.11 5.21
CA TYR A 108 -3.28 -7.10 3.76
C TYR A 108 -4.75 -7.10 3.33
N GLN A 109 -5.11 -6.19 2.42
CA GLN A 109 -6.46 -6.01 1.91
C GLN A 109 -6.52 -6.39 0.42
N PRO A 110 -7.14 -7.54 0.07
CA PRO A 110 -7.21 -8.01 -1.32
C PRO A 110 -7.97 -7.05 -2.25
N SER A 111 -8.91 -6.27 -1.72
CA SER A 111 -9.67 -5.32 -2.53
C SER A 111 -8.82 -4.17 -3.08
N GLU A 112 -7.67 -3.85 -2.46
CA GLU A 112 -6.73 -2.87 -3.03
C GLU A 112 -5.99 -3.46 -4.23
N SER A 113 -5.53 -4.71 -4.12
CA SER A 113 -4.92 -5.42 -5.24
C SER A 113 -5.90 -5.67 -6.39
N ALA A 114 -7.19 -5.85 -6.10
CA ALA A 114 -8.25 -5.97 -7.12
C ALA A 114 -8.31 -4.77 -8.07
N LYS A 115 -8.14 -3.55 -7.53
CA LYS A 115 -8.16 -2.30 -8.32
C LYS A 115 -6.98 -2.18 -9.29
N LEU A 116 -5.89 -2.91 -9.04
CA LEU A 116 -4.71 -2.87 -9.90
C LEU A 116 -4.81 -3.86 -11.07
N PHE A 117 -5.61 -4.91 -10.93
CA PHE A 117 -5.70 -6.00 -11.92
C PHE A 117 -6.97 -5.96 -12.76
N THR A 118 -7.93 -5.08 -12.45
CA THR A 118 -9.19 -4.90 -13.18
C THR A 118 -9.17 -3.55 -13.90
#